data_AF-A0A2W4QR89-F1
#
_entry.id   AF-A0A2W4QR89-F1
#
_cell.length_a   1.000
_cell.length_b   1.000
_cell.length_c   1.000
_cell.angle_alpha   90.00
_cell.angle_beta   90.00
_cell.angle_gamma   90.00
#
_symmetry.space_group_name_H-M   'P 1'
#
loop_
_entity.id
_entity.type
_entity.pdbx_description
1 polymer ?
#
loop_
_entity_poly.entity_id
_entity_poly.type
_entity_poly.pdbx_seq_one_letter_code
_entity_poly.pdbx_strand_id
1 'polypeptide(L)'
;MQSAQSPQDEFRLILLTVVQGAFTAAGYHLIERPVQWAGGLFQFVKQLESGASASIEFQHLYYREGGPSRFTVTLSRSAAPDGSSALPAVRRSLSALVVEDFGVGFSPPPTPWGV
;
A
#
# COMPACT_ATOMS: atom_id res chain seq x y z
N MET A 1 -23.89 4.59 23.53
CA MET A 1 -22.81 3.63 23.24
C MET A 1 -22.19 4.04 21.91
N GLN A 2 -21.08 4.77 21.93
CA GLN A 2 -20.34 5.07 20.70
C GLN A 2 -19.76 3.75 20.19
N SER A 3 -20.22 3.29 19.03
CA SER A 3 -19.61 2.16 18.33
C SER A 3 -18.13 2.48 18.18
N ALA A 4 -17.26 1.74 18.88
CA ALA A 4 -15.82 1.88 18.66
C ALA A 4 -15.57 1.57 17.19
N GLN A 5 -15.20 2.58 16.42
CA GLN A 5 -14.82 2.42 15.02
C GLN A 5 -13.71 1.36 14.98
N SER A 6 -13.81 0.38 14.07
CA SER A 6 -12.77 -0.65 14.03
C SER A 6 -11.42 0.02 13.72
N PRO A 7 -10.30 -0.44 14.28
CA PRO A 7 -8.98 0.12 13.96
C PRO A 7 -8.69 0.14 12.44
N GLN A 8 -9.28 -0.80 11.70
CA GLN A 8 -9.24 -0.84 10.24
C GLN A 8 -10.02 0.31 9.60
N ASP A 9 -11.20 0.65 10.12
CA ASP A 9 -12.00 1.78 9.64
C ASP A 9 -11.33 3.12 9.94
N GLU A 10 -10.68 3.25 11.10
CA GLU A 10 -9.91 4.45 11.45
C GLU A 10 -8.68 4.59 10.53
N PHE A 11 -7.92 3.52 10.33
CA PHE A 11 -6.79 3.51 9.39
C PHE A 11 -7.24 3.84 7.97
N ARG A 12 -8.37 3.26 7.52
CA ARG A 12 -8.99 3.60 6.24
C ARG A 12 -9.32 5.08 6.17
N LEU A 13 -9.94 5.65 7.19
CA LEU A 13 -10.33 7.05 7.21
C LEU A 13 -9.12 7.98 7.08
N ILE A 14 -8.03 7.67 7.80
CA ILE A 14 -6.75 8.40 7.69
C ILE A 14 -6.21 8.28 6.26
N LEU A 15 -6.14 7.06 5.73
CA LEU A 15 -5.62 6.79 4.40
C LEU A 15 -6.42 7.55 3.32
N LEU A 16 -7.75 7.49 3.38
CA LEU A 16 -8.61 8.20 2.44
C LEU A 16 -8.52 9.72 2.60
N THR A 17 -8.26 10.23 3.80
CA THR A 17 -8.13 11.67 4.01
C THR A 17 -6.79 12.20 3.51
N VAL A 18 -5.70 11.47 3.75
CA VAL A 18 -4.34 11.96 3.51
C VAL A 18 -3.86 11.69 2.09
N VAL A 19 -4.05 10.47 1.57
CA VAL A 19 -3.41 10.05 0.32
C VAL A 19 -4.36 10.00 -0.87
N GLN A 20 -5.69 9.91 -0.65
CA GLN A 20 -6.65 9.78 -1.75
C GLN A 20 -6.55 10.94 -2.74
N GLY A 21 -6.46 12.19 -2.26
CA GLY A 21 -6.36 13.36 -3.15
C GLY A 21 -5.14 13.28 -4.07
N ALA A 22 -3.97 12.93 -3.51
CA ALA A 22 -2.73 12.79 -4.28
C ALA A 22 -2.80 11.64 -5.28
N PHE A 23 -3.34 10.48 -4.86
CA PHE A 23 -3.45 9.31 -5.72
C PHE A 23 -4.48 9.51 -6.84
N THR A 24 -5.62 10.11 -6.56
CA THR A 24 -6.61 10.47 -7.58
C THR A 24 -6.04 11.47 -8.58
N ALA A 25 -5.32 12.51 -8.12
CA ALA A 25 -4.63 13.44 -9.02
C ALA A 25 -3.56 12.74 -9.90
N ALA A 26 -2.92 11.69 -9.37
CA ALA A 26 -1.98 10.86 -10.12
C ALA A 26 -2.65 9.81 -11.03
N GLY A 27 -3.99 9.72 -11.04
CA GLY A 27 -4.78 8.79 -11.88
C GLY A 27 -5.03 7.41 -11.27
N TYR A 28 -4.80 7.24 -9.97
CA TYR A 28 -5.15 6.03 -9.24
C TYR A 28 -6.57 6.11 -8.67
N HIS A 29 -7.27 4.98 -8.62
CA HIS A 29 -8.56 4.84 -7.96
C HIS A 29 -8.52 3.71 -6.93
N LEU A 30 -9.23 3.89 -5.82
CA LEU A 30 -9.38 2.87 -4.80
C LEU A 30 -10.30 1.76 -5.31
N ILE A 31 -9.90 0.50 -5.11
CA ILE A 31 -10.72 -0.66 -5.43
C ILE A 31 -11.60 -1.01 -4.22
N GLU A 32 -12.92 -1.04 -4.44
CA GLU A 32 -13.90 -1.39 -3.41
C GLU A 32 -13.98 -2.90 -3.20
N ARG A 33 -13.43 -3.37 -2.08
CA ARG A 33 -13.43 -4.79 -1.70
C ARG A 33 -13.75 -4.94 -0.21
N PRO A 34 -15.04 -4.98 0.18
CA PRO A 34 -15.45 -4.95 1.58
C PRO A 34 -14.77 -6.01 2.46
N VAL A 35 -14.62 -7.24 1.95
CA VAL A 35 -13.95 -8.33 2.69
C VAL A 35 -12.46 -8.04 2.91
N GLN A 36 -11.77 -7.50 1.90
CA GLN A 36 -10.35 -7.16 2.00
C GLN A 36 -10.13 -5.95 2.90
N TRP A 37 -11.03 -4.97 2.83
CA TRP A 37 -11.01 -3.80 3.70
C TRP A 37 -11.22 -4.16 5.17
N ALA A 38 -12.12 -5.10 5.47
CA ALA A 38 -12.30 -5.64 6.81
C ALA A 38 -11.02 -6.33 7.33
N GLY A 39 -10.23 -6.90 6.43
CA GLY A 39 -8.89 -7.44 6.71
C GLY A 39 -7.76 -6.40 6.73
N GLY A 40 -8.06 -5.10 6.56
CA GLY A 40 -7.08 -4.02 6.54
C GLY A 40 -6.29 -3.87 5.24
N LEU A 41 -6.73 -4.49 4.15
CA LEU A 41 -6.07 -4.41 2.84
C LEU A 41 -6.77 -3.37 1.95
N PHE A 42 -6.03 -2.35 1.50
CA PHE A 42 -6.55 -1.28 0.64
C PHE A 42 -5.69 -1.17 -0.61
N GLN A 43 -6.31 -1.23 -1.79
CA GLN A 43 -5.60 -1.23 -3.07
C GLN A 43 -6.02 -0.05 -3.94
N PHE A 44 -5.04 0.72 -4.40
CA PHE A 44 -5.19 1.74 -5.42
C PHE A 44 -4.65 1.22 -6.73
N VAL A 45 -5.40 1.39 -7.82
CA VAL A 45 -5.01 0.92 -9.16
C VAL A 45 -5.02 2.07 -10.15
N LYS A 46 -4.04 2.08 -11.04
CA LYS A 46 -3.98 2.96 -12.21
C LYS A 46 -3.78 2.10 -13.45
N GLN A 47 -4.61 2.30 -14.46
CA GLN A 47 -4.37 1.71 -15.76
C GLN A 47 -3.23 2.45 -16.45
N LEU A 48 -2.32 1.68 -17.04
CA LEU A 48 -1.20 2.19 -17.82
C LEU A 48 -1.48 1.94 -19.30
N GLU A 49 -0.58 2.41 -20.16
CA GLU A 49 -0.67 2.18 -21.59
C GLU A 49 -0.67 0.68 -21.93
N SER A 50 -1.25 0.37 -23.08
CA SER A 50 -1.27 -0.97 -23.67
C SER A 50 -1.86 -2.06 -22.76
N GLY A 51 -2.72 -1.72 -21.80
CA GLY A 51 -3.38 -2.69 -20.91
C GLY A 51 -2.52 -3.17 -19.74
N ALA A 52 -1.36 -2.57 -19.49
CA ALA A 52 -0.63 -2.74 -18.24
C ALA A 52 -1.35 -2.00 -17.09
N SER A 53 -0.99 -2.33 -15.84
CA SER A 53 -1.54 -1.65 -14.67
C SER A 53 -0.47 -1.42 -13.60
N ALA A 54 -0.62 -0.36 -12.82
CA ALA A 54 0.14 -0.13 -11.61
C ALA A 54 -0.79 -0.21 -10.40
N SER A 55 -0.31 -0.75 -9.28
CA SER A 55 -1.05 -0.72 -8.03
C SER A 55 -0.20 -0.36 -6.81
N ILE A 56 -0.85 0.28 -5.85
CA ILE A 56 -0.31 0.61 -4.53
C ILE A 56 -1.22 -0.08 -3.50
N GLU A 57 -0.66 -1.01 -2.73
CA GLU A 57 -1.38 -1.81 -1.76
C GLU A 57 -0.91 -1.46 -0.35
N PHE A 58 -1.86 -1.10 0.52
CA PHE A 58 -1.65 -0.90 1.93
C PHE A 58 -2.23 -2.08 2.69
N GLN A 59 -1.43 -2.71 3.55
CA GLN A 59 -1.91 -3.70 4.50
C GLN A 59 -1.69 -3.15 5.90
N HIS A 60 -2.79 -2.92 6.61
CA HIS A 60 -2.77 -2.60 8.04
C HIS A 60 -2.56 -3.87 8.84
N LEU A 61 -1.57 -3.85 9.74
CA LEU A 61 -1.23 -4.94 10.65
C LEU A 61 -1.67 -4.50 12.06
N TYR A 62 -2.88 -4.91 12.44
CA TYR A 62 -3.44 -4.62 13.76
C TYR A 62 -3.01 -5.67 14.79
N TYR A 63 -2.42 -5.21 15.90
CA TYR A 63 -2.07 -6.05 17.04
C TYR A 63 -3.01 -5.77 18.20
N ARG A 64 -3.60 -6.81 18.78
CA ARG A 64 -4.59 -6.70 19.86
C ARG A 64 -4.04 -6.11 21.17
N GLU A 65 -2.73 -6.14 21.39
CA GLU A 65 -2.10 -5.79 22.68
C GLU A 65 -1.56 -4.36 22.75
N GLY A 66 -2.10 -3.43 21.95
CA GLY A 66 -1.77 -2.00 22.05
C GLY A 66 -0.39 -1.60 21.51
N GLY A 67 0.25 -2.47 20.72
CA GLY A 67 1.48 -2.13 19.99
C GLY A 67 1.25 -1.03 18.95
N PRO A 68 2.32 -0.39 18.44
CA PRO A 68 2.19 0.64 17.42
C PRO A 68 1.48 0.08 16.18
N SER A 69 0.52 0.86 15.65
CA SER A 69 -0.14 0.56 14.39
C SER A 69 0.92 0.44 13.30
N ARG A 70 1.04 -0.75 12.70
CA ARG A 70 1.98 -1.01 11.61
C ARG A 70 1.21 -1.17 10.32
N PHE A 71 1.83 -0.76 9.22
CA PHE A 71 1.32 -1.06 7.91
C PHE A 71 2.47 -1.34 6.96
N THR A 72 2.20 -2.11 5.91
CA THR A 72 3.12 -2.30 4.79
C THR A 72 2.56 -1.64 3.55
N VAL A 73 3.44 -1.10 2.72
CA VAL A 73 3.09 -0.57 1.40
C VAL A 73 3.80 -1.39 0.35
N THR A 74 3.04 -1.92 -0.61
CA THR A 74 3.55 -2.68 -1.75
C THR A 74 3.22 -1.95 -3.04
N LEU A 75 4.23 -1.74 -3.87
CA LEU A 75 4.12 -1.19 -5.21
C LEU A 75 4.22 -2.33 -6.22
N SER A 76 3.30 -2.37 -7.17
CA SER A 76 3.38 -3.34 -8.26
C SER A 76 3.05 -2.73 -9.61
N ARG A 77 3.62 -3.33 -10.65
CA ARG A 77 3.28 -3.10 -12.05
C ARG A 77 3.02 -4.45 -12.70
N SER A 78 1.89 -4.60 -13.37
CA SER A 78 1.63 -5.76 -14.23
C SER A 78 2.12 -5.47 -15.65
N ALA A 79 2.56 -6.51 -16.35
CA ALA A 79 2.72 -6.45 -17.79
C ALA A 79 1.34 -6.42 -18.47
N ALA A 80 1.32 -6.00 -19.74
CA ALA A 80 0.14 -6.09 -20.57
C ALA A 80 -0.16 -7.56 -20.92
N PRO A 81 -1.44 -7.97 -20.96
CA PRO A 81 -1.83 -9.37 -21.20
C PRO A 81 -1.49 -9.85 -22.63
N ASP A 82 -1.36 -8.93 -23.58
CA ASP A 82 -0.94 -9.18 -24.96
C ASP A 82 0.59 -9.13 -25.16
N GLY A 83 1.35 -8.92 -24.08
CA GLY A 83 2.81 -8.79 -24.11
C GLY A 83 3.32 -7.46 -24.67
N SER A 84 2.45 -6.48 -24.96
CA SER A 84 2.81 -5.19 -25.55
C SER A 84 3.52 -4.23 -24.59
N SER A 85 3.48 -4.50 -23.28
CA SER A 85 4.20 -3.70 -22.29
C SER A 85 5.70 -3.93 -22.42
N ALA A 86 6.43 -2.89 -22.85
CA ALA A 86 7.89 -2.90 -22.91
C ALA A 86 8.56 -3.09 -21.54
N LEU A 87 7.82 -2.87 -20.44
CA LEU A 87 8.32 -2.98 -19.07
C LEU A 87 7.84 -4.27 -18.42
N PRO A 88 8.72 -4.99 -17.68
CA PRO A 88 8.37 -6.25 -17.03
C PRO A 88 7.42 -6.03 -15.85
N ALA A 89 6.70 -7.08 -15.49
CA ALA A 89 5.96 -7.12 -14.24
C ALA A 89 6.92 -7.05 -13.05
N VAL A 90 6.63 -6.19 -12.07
CA VAL A 90 7.48 -5.99 -10.89
C VAL A 90 6.61 -5.82 -9.65
N ARG A 91 7.11 -6.28 -8.51
CA ARG A 91 6.51 -6.08 -7.19
C ARG A 91 7.60 -5.80 -6.17
N ARG A 92 7.47 -4.70 -5.42
CA ARG A 92 8.43 -4.27 -4.40
C ARG A 92 7.70 -3.69 -3.19
N SER A 93 8.23 -3.88 -1.99
CA SER A 93 7.80 -3.08 -0.85
C SER A 93 8.35 -1.66 -0.96
N LEU A 94 7.64 -0.68 -0.40
CA LEU A 94 8.13 0.70 -0.36
C LEU A 94 9.46 0.80 0.42
N SER A 95 9.64 -0.01 1.46
CA SER A 95 10.88 -0.06 2.22
C SER A 95 12.07 -0.53 1.36
N ALA A 96 11.90 -1.58 0.57
CA ALA A 96 12.94 -2.05 -0.35
C ALA A 96 13.25 -0.96 -1.38
N LEU A 97 12.22 -0.31 -1.94
CA LEU A 97 12.40 0.77 -2.91
C LEU A 97 13.17 1.97 -2.33
N VAL A 98 12.91 2.34 -1.09
CA VAL A 98 13.59 3.45 -0.41
C VAL A 98 15.05 3.11 -0.08
N VAL A 99 15.31 1.89 0.41
CA VAL A 99 16.64 1.49 0.87
C VAL A 99 17.54 1.03 -0.28
N GLU A 100 17.04 0.14 -1.13
CA GLU A 100 17.81 -0.53 -2.17
C GLU A 100 17.91 0.34 -3.44
N ASP A 101 16.79 0.90 -3.90
CA ASP A 101 16.76 1.65 -5.16
C ASP A 101 17.14 3.12 -4.99
N PHE A 102 16.69 3.77 -3.91
CA PHE A 102 17.00 5.19 -3.64
C PHE A 102 18.20 5.41 -2.71
N GLY A 103 18.76 4.34 -2.13
CA GLY A 103 19.94 4.43 -1.29
C GLY A 103 19.75 5.23 0.00
N VAL A 104 18.50 5.38 0.48
CA VAL A 104 18.22 6.08 1.73
C VAL A 104 18.64 5.19 2.89
N GLY A 105 19.83 5.45 3.42
CA GLY A 105 20.33 4.80 4.63
C GLY A 105 19.54 5.28 5.84
N PHE A 106 18.84 4.37 6.52
CA PHE A 106 18.32 4.65 7.85
C PHE A 106 19.47 4.61 8.86
N SER A 107 19.70 5.74 9.55
CA SER A 107 20.60 5.82 10.70
C SER A 107 19.75 6.12 11.95
N PRO A 108 19.71 5.21 12.95
CA PRO A 108 20.34 3.89 12.97
C PRO A 108 19.59 2.89 12.05
N PRO A 109 20.24 1.78 11.64
CA PRO A 109 19.55 0.71 10.94
C PRO A 109 18.35 0.22 11.77
N PRO A 110 17.24 -0.21 11.13
CA PRO A 110 16.11 -0.77 11.86
C PRO A 110 16.60 -1.98 12.66
N THR A 111 16.75 -1.79 13.97
CA THR A 111 17.12 -2.87 14.87
C THR A 111 16.02 -3.93 14.79
N PRO A 112 16.32 -5.21 14.52
CA PRO A 112 15.33 -6.25 14.71
C PRO A 112 14.90 -6.19 16.18
N TRP A 113 13.61 -5.97 16.44
CA TRP A 113 13.09 -6.00 17.80
C TRP A 113 13.19 -7.44 18.32
N GLY A 114 14.18 -7.69 19.18
CA GLY A 114 14.33 -8.96 19.90
C GLY A 114 15.78 -9.32 20.18
N VAL A 115 16.30 -8.88 21.33
CA VAL A 115 17.11 -9.71 22.23
C VAL A 115 16.52 -9.53 23.62
#